data_AF-A0A352FFS1-F1
#
_entry.id   AF-A0A352FFS1-F1
#
_cell.length_a   1.000
_cell.length_b   1.000
_cell.length_c   1.000
_cell.angle_alpha   90.00
_cell.angle_beta   90.00
_cell.angle_gamma   90.00
#
_symmetry.space_group_name_H-M   'P 1'
#
loop_
_entity.id
_entity.type
_entity.pdbx_description
1 polymer ?
#
loop_
_entity_poly.entity_id
_entity_poly.type
_entity_poly.pdbx_seq_one_letter_code
_entity_poly.pdbx_strand_id
1 'polypeptide(L)'
;MRELSGNNEIGWSHLACLQPTSPLRTSENILEAVNLLEEKEADAVISVCKTEHSPLWSNTLPESLSLDHFIPEAVQKTPSQQLPSYYRLNGALYFCRISRMIEERTLFLKNGAYAYVMNRKDSIDIDDQVDFDLAGIYLGQRSQG
;
A
#
# COMPACT_ATOMS: atom_id res chain seq x y z
N MET A 1 3.55 -32.71 33.68
CA MET A 1 4.61 -32.28 32.75
C MET A 1 4.55 -33.18 31.53
N ARG A 2 4.22 -32.59 30.37
CA ARG A 2 3.75 -33.17 29.09
C ARG A 2 2.31 -33.65 29.07
N GLU A 3 1.43 -32.74 28.67
CA GLU A 3 0.32 -33.08 27.77
C GLU A 3 0.53 -32.29 26.47
N LEU A 4 0.95 -33.00 25.44
CA LEU A 4 0.80 -32.61 24.05
C LEU A 4 -0.59 -33.09 23.64
N SER A 5 -1.62 -32.28 23.86
CA SER A 5 -2.93 -32.50 23.24
C SER A 5 -2.84 -32.02 21.79
N GLY A 6 -2.82 -32.99 20.88
CA GLY A 6 -2.86 -32.73 19.45
C GLY A 6 -4.20 -32.14 19.04
N ASN A 7 -4.17 -30.87 18.65
CA ASN A 7 -5.02 -30.33 17.60
C ASN A 7 -4.05 -29.83 16.52
N ASN A 8 -3.72 -30.68 15.55
CA ASN A 8 -3.14 -30.21 14.28
C ASN A 8 -4.27 -29.59 13.45
N GLU A 9 -4.92 -28.55 14.00
CA GLU A 9 -5.71 -27.65 13.17
C GLU A 9 -4.70 -26.91 12.28
N ILE A 10 -4.86 -27.06 10.96
CA ILE A 10 -4.14 -26.25 9.99
C ILE A 10 -4.64 -24.82 10.20
N GLY A 11 -3.98 -24.09 11.10
CA GLY A 11 -4.27 -22.70 11.38
C GLY A 11 -3.52 -21.82 10.39
N TRP A 12 -4.22 -20.86 9.78
CA TRP A 12 -3.57 -19.78 9.05
C TRP A 12 -2.82 -18.89 10.04
N SER A 13 -1.55 -18.60 9.78
CA SER A 13 -0.74 -17.70 10.62
C SER A 13 -0.88 -16.23 10.20
N HIS A 14 -1.18 -16.00 8.93
CA HIS A 14 -1.28 -14.68 8.33
C HIS A 14 -2.58 -14.57 7.52
N LEU A 15 -3.12 -13.36 7.51
CA LEU A 15 -4.22 -12.93 6.67
C LEU A 15 -3.65 -12.19 5.47
N ALA A 16 -4.26 -12.40 4.30
CA ALA A 16 -4.05 -11.59 3.12
C ALA A 16 -5.33 -10.87 2.72
N CYS A 17 -5.31 -9.54 2.70
CA CYS A 17 -6.36 -8.72 2.10
C CYS A 17 -5.86 -8.19 0.74
N LEU A 18 -6.52 -8.63 -0.33
CA LEU A 18 -6.21 -8.27 -1.71
C LEU A 18 -7.45 -7.60 -2.29
N GLN A 19 -7.42 -6.27 -2.45
CA GLN A 19 -8.61 -5.53 -2.88
C GLN A 19 -8.85 -5.72 -4.38
N PRO A 20 -10.12 -5.91 -4.81
CA PRO A 20 -10.46 -6.12 -6.22
C PRO A 20 -10.31 -4.84 -7.05
N THR A 21 -10.24 -3.68 -6.41
CA THR A 21 -10.04 -2.36 -7.04
C THR A 21 -8.62 -2.16 -7.58
N SER A 22 -7.68 -3.09 -7.28
CA SER A 22 -6.31 -3.07 -7.80
C SER A 22 -6.06 -4.16 -8.85
N PRO A 23 -6.68 -4.09 -10.05
CA PRO A 23 -6.66 -5.18 -11.04
C PRO A 23 -5.28 -5.41 -11.69
N LEU A 24 -4.37 -4.44 -11.59
CA LEU A 24 -3.05 -4.52 -12.19
C LEU A 24 -2.00 -5.21 -11.30
N ARG A 25 -2.32 -5.44 -10.02
CA ARG A 25 -1.52 -6.26 -9.10
C ARG A 25 -1.39 -7.69 -9.66
N THR A 26 -0.15 -8.17 -9.78
CA THR A 26 0.13 -9.50 -10.34
C THR A 26 0.41 -10.55 -9.27
N SER A 27 0.53 -11.82 -9.69
CA SER A 27 1.04 -12.90 -8.83
C SER A 27 2.44 -12.62 -8.32
N GLU A 28 3.30 -12.02 -9.14
CA GLU A 28 4.68 -11.69 -8.77
C GLU A 28 4.69 -10.67 -7.64
N ASN A 29 3.79 -9.67 -7.66
CA ASN A 29 3.67 -8.72 -6.55
C ASN A 29 3.31 -9.41 -5.22
N ILE A 30 2.42 -10.42 -5.25
CA ILE A 30 2.07 -11.21 -4.06
C ILE A 30 3.31 -11.94 -3.55
N LEU A 31 4.01 -12.65 -4.44
CA LEU A 31 5.16 -13.47 -4.09
C LEU A 31 6.30 -12.62 -3.53
N GLU A 32 6.59 -11.48 -4.13
CA GLU A 32 7.60 -10.53 -3.63
C GLU A 32 7.23 -10.01 -2.23
N ALA A 33 5.96 -9.68 -2.00
CA ALA A 33 5.50 -9.25 -0.67
C ALA A 33 5.56 -10.37 0.37
N VAL A 34 5.30 -11.63 -0.01
CA VAL A 34 5.47 -12.80 0.87
C VAL A 34 6.96 -12.99 1.20
N ASN A 35 7.83 -12.93 0.20
CA ASN A 35 9.28 -13.03 0.41
C ASN A 35 9.78 -11.94 1.36
N LEU A 36 9.27 -10.71 1.23
CA LEU A 36 9.60 -9.61 2.14
C LEU A 36 9.10 -9.87 3.57
N LEU A 37 7.91 -10.44 3.72
CA LEU A 37 7.35 -10.82 5.02
C LEU A 37 8.26 -11.84 5.72
N GLU A 38 8.74 -12.84 4.98
CA GLU A 38 9.65 -13.87 5.49
C GLU A 38 11.05 -13.32 5.78
N GLU A 39 11.66 -12.57 4.84
CA GLU A 39 13.01 -12.01 4.97
C GLU A 39 13.13 -11.08 6.19
N LYS A 40 12.08 -10.29 6.46
CA LYS A 40 12.06 -9.35 7.59
C LYS A 40 11.55 -9.98 8.88
N GLU A 41 11.12 -11.24 8.86
CA GLU A 41 10.35 -11.86 9.94
C GLU A 41 9.19 -10.95 10.39
N ALA A 42 8.55 -10.29 9.42
CA ALA A 42 7.61 -9.21 9.67
C ALA A 42 6.27 -9.73 10.20
N ASP A 43 5.61 -8.91 11.00
CA ASP A 43 4.22 -9.15 11.39
C ASP A 43 3.24 -8.61 10.34
N ALA A 44 3.66 -7.62 9.55
CA ALA A 44 2.84 -7.10 8.46
C ALA A 44 3.67 -6.61 7.28
N VAL A 45 3.13 -6.79 6.08
CA VAL A 45 3.63 -6.16 4.85
C VAL A 45 2.45 -5.48 4.17
N ILE A 46 2.60 -4.20 3.87
CA ILE A 46 1.55 -3.40 3.23
C ILE A 46 2.12 -2.78 1.96
N SER A 47 1.40 -2.90 0.86
CA SER A 47 1.83 -2.32 -0.40
C SER A 47 1.66 -0.80 -0.41
N VAL A 48 2.67 -0.13 -0.97
CA VAL A 48 2.69 1.32 -1.14
C VAL A 48 3.17 1.67 -2.54
N CYS A 49 2.82 2.86 -3.00
CA CYS A 49 3.33 3.46 -4.23
C CYS A 49 3.92 4.82 -3.90
N LYS A 50 5.01 5.19 -4.57
CA LYS A 50 5.54 6.57 -4.48
C LYS A 50 4.46 7.54 -4.98
N THR A 51 4.28 8.66 -4.28
CA THR A 51 3.34 9.68 -4.72
C THR A 51 3.84 10.37 -6.00
N GLU A 52 2.91 10.67 -6.88
CA GLU A 52 3.15 11.34 -8.17
C GLU A 52 3.51 12.81 -7.93
N HIS A 53 2.79 13.42 -6.99
CA HIS A 53 3.05 14.74 -6.46
C HIS A 53 3.36 14.62 -4.96
N SER A 54 4.32 15.40 -4.47
CA SER A 54 4.61 15.42 -3.04
C SER A 54 3.40 15.99 -2.29
N PRO A 55 2.93 15.35 -1.20
CA PRO A 55 1.85 15.89 -0.38
C PRO A 55 2.19 17.25 0.23
N LEU A 56 3.48 17.63 0.28
CA LEU A 56 3.90 18.98 0.69
C LEU A 56 3.44 20.08 -0.30
N TRP A 57 3.12 19.72 -1.54
CA TRP A 57 2.52 20.58 -2.56
C TRP A 57 0.99 20.47 -2.58
N SER A 58 0.39 20.04 -1.48
CA SER A 58 -1.06 19.89 -1.34
C SER A 58 -1.52 20.45 0.01
N ASN A 59 -2.74 20.96 0.05
CA ASN A 59 -3.38 21.44 1.28
C ASN A 59 -4.91 21.37 1.12
N THR A 60 -5.64 21.56 2.21
CA THR A 60 -7.10 21.69 2.18
C THR A 60 -7.50 23.03 1.57
N LEU A 61 -8.46 23.02 0.65
CA LEU A 61 -8.99 24.24 0.04
C LEU A 61 -10.19 24.75 0.86
N PRO A 62 -10.14 25.97 1.43
CA PRO A 62 -11.29 26.54 2.14
C PRO A 62 -12.44 26.85 1.16
N GLU A 63 -13.66 27.01 1.68
CA GLU A 63 -14.84 27.37 0.87
C GLU A 63 -14.67 28.68 0.10
N SER A 64 -13.88 29.62 0.62
CA SER A 64 -13.56 30.88 -0.05
C SER A 64 -12.68 30.72 -1.29
N LEU A 65 -12.13 29.52 -1.51
CA LEU A 65 -11.14 29.21 -2.54
C LEU A 65 -9.86 30.07 -2.46
N SER A 66 -9.63 30.75 -1.32
CA SER A 66 -8.38 31.50 -1.13
C SER A 66 -7.19 30.55 -1.07
N LEU A 67 -6.10 30.96 -1.70
CA LEU A 67 -4.80 30.29 -1.66
C LEU A 67 -3.79 31.06 -0.78
N ASP A 68 -4.26 32.01 0.02
CA ASP A 68 -3.40 32.74 0.94
C ASP A 68 -2.74 31.75 1.91
N HIS A 69 -1.40 31.74 1.93
CA HIS A 69 -0.59 30.82 2.71
C HIS A 69 -0.86 29.32 2.43
N PHE A 70 -1.38 28.98 1.24
CA PHE A 70 -1.78 27.61 0.90
C PHE A 70 -0.62 26.60 0.98
N ILE A 71 0.57 26.98 0.50
CA ILE A 71 1.79 26.17 0.61
C ILE A 71 2.82 26.90 1.49
N PRO A 72 3.47 26.24 2.47
CA PRO A 72 4.53 26.85 3.26
C PRO A 72 5.71 27.36 2.40
N GLU A 73 6.23 28.55 2.70
CA GLU A 73 7.31 29.19 1.93
C GLU A 73 8.58 28.32 1.84
N ALA A 74 8.88 27.54 2.89
CA ALA A 74 9.99 26.60 2.89
C ALA A 74 9.88 25.54 1.77
N VAL A 75 8.67 25.03 1.53
CA VAL A 75 8.40 24.08 0.44
C VAL A 75 8.52 24.78 -0.92
N GLN A 76 7.98 26.00 -1.05
CA GLN A 76 8.07 26.77 -2.30
C GLN A 76 9.51 27.03 -2.75
N LYS A 77 10.43 27.24 -1.80
CA LYS A 77 11.85 27.49 -2.06
C LYS A 77 12.66 26.21 -2.28
N THR A 78 12.06 25.03 -2.13
CA THR A 78 12.75 23.75 -2.24
C THR A 78 12.42 23.10 -3.58
N PRO A 79 13.42 22.82 -4.45
CA PRO A 79 13.19 22.09 -5.68
C PRO A 79 12.52 20.73 -5.42
N SER A 80 11.56 20.35 -6.25
CA SER A 80 10.77 19.13 -6.02
C SER A 80 11.62 17.86 -5.93
N GLN A 81 12.76 17.79 -6.63
CA GLN A 81 13.68 16.64 -6.56
C GLN A 81 14.44 16.55 -5.21
N GLN A 82 14.49 17.64 -4.44
CA GLN A 82 15.12 17.70 -3.12
C GLN A 82 14.13 17.47 -1.98
N LEU A 83 12.82 17.46 -2.27
CA LEU A 83 11.82 17.11 -1.28
C LEU A 83 11.92 15.62 -0.92
N PRO A 84 11.56 15.24 0.33
CA PRO A 84 11.47 13.84 0.71
C PRO A 84 10.55 13.07 -0.25
N SER A 85 10.87 11.81 -0.50
CA SER A 85 9.96 10.92 -1.22
C SER A 85 8.84 10.48 -0.28
N TYR A 86 7.61 10.72 -0.71
CA TYR A 86 6.41 10.27 -0.01
C TYR A 86 5.83 9.06 -0.71
N TYR A 87 5.19 8.20 0.08
CA TYR A 87 4.52 7.00 -0.39
C TYR A 87 3.07 7.04 0.10
N ARG A 88 2.16 6.61 -0.77
CA ARG A 88 0.75 6.39 -0.45
C ARG A 88 0.47 4.90 -0.40
N LEU A 89 -0.49 4.52 0.44
CA LEU A 89 -1.14 3.22 0.31
C LEU A 89 -1.77 3.12 -1.08
N ASN A 90 -1.77 1.93 -1.66
CA ASN A 90 -2.33 1.69 -2.98
C ASN A 90 -3.43 0.62 -3.00
N GLY A 91 -3.92 0.18 -1.84
CA GLY A 91 -5.03 -0.77 -1.71
C GLY A 91 -4.72 -2.22 -2.11
N ALA A 92 -3.63 -2.46 -2.84
CA ALA A 92 -3.40 -3.71 -3.54
C ALA A 92 -3.17 -4.92 -2.62
N LEU A 93 -2.43 -4.75 -1.51
CA LEU A 93 -1.99 -5.86 -0.67
C LEU A 93 -1.78 -5.45 0.78
N TYR A 94 -2.41 -6.20 1.68
CA TYR A 94 -2.14 -6.16 3.12
C TYR A 94 -1.94 -7.59 3.63
N PHE A 95 -0.73 -7.91 4.05
CA PHE A 95 -0.40 -9.11 4.79
C PHE A 95 -0.22 -8.76 6.26
N CYS A 96 -0.83 -9.56 7.14
CA CYS A 96 -0.75 -9.32 8.57
C CYS A 96 -0.86 -10.63 9.36
N ARG A 97 -0.02 -10.79 10.39
CA ARG A 97 -0.07 -11.92 11.32
C ARG A 97 -1.37 -11.86 12.09
N ILE A 98 -2.16 -12.93 11.99
CA ILE A 98 -3.54 -12.95 12.51
C ILE A 98 -3.59 -12.67 14.01
N SER A 99 -2.67 -13.25 14.79
CA SER A 99 -2.62 -13.04 16.24
C SER A 99 -2.38 -11.56 16.60
N ARG A 100 -1.47 -10.88 15.90
CA ARG A 100 -1.13 -9.47 16.11
C ARG A 100 -2.25 -8.55 15.67
N MET A 101 -2.88 -8.85 14.52
CA MET A 101 -4.06 -8.14 14.04
C MET A 101 -5.21 -8.20 15.05
N ILE A 102 -5.48 -9.37 15.64
CA ILE A 102 -6.54 -9.55 16.65
C ILE A 102 -6.22 -8.81 17.94
N GLU A 103 -4.97 -8.88 18.40
CA GLU A 103 -4.48 -8.19 19.59
C GLU A 103 -4.63 -6.66 19.44
N GLU A 104 -4.17 -6.08 18.33
CA GLU A 104 -4.16 -4.64 18.10
C GLU A 104 -5.46 -4.11 17.46
N ARG A 105 -6.33 -5.01 16.98
CA ARG A 105 -7.60 -4.71 16.26
C ARG A 105 -7.41 -3.81 15.03
N THR A 106 -6.32 -3.99 14.30
CA THR A 106 -5.97 -3.19 13.13
C THR A 106 -5.09 -3.97 12.16
N LEU A 107 -5.16 -3.63 10.87
CA LEU A 107 -4.18 -4.08 9.86
C LEU A 107 -2.89 -3.24 9.90
N PHE A 108 -2.97 -2.03 10.46
CA PHE A 108 -1.84 -1.12 10.63
C PHE A 108 -1.20 -1.33 12.00
N LEU A 109 -0.44 -2.42 12.11
CA LEU A 109 0.25 -2.76 13.35
C LEU A 109 1.22 -1.63 13.74
N LYS A 110 1.32 -1.36 15.04
CA LYS A 110 2.19 -0.31 15.56
C LYS A 110 3.68 -0.60 15.33
N ASN A 111 4.05 -1.87 15.32
CA ASN A 111 5.42 -2.35 15.15
C ASN A 111 5.44 -3.59 14.25
N GLY A 112 6.59 -3.86 13.63
CA GLY A 112 6.79 -5.06 12.80
C GLY A 112 6.11 -5.00 11.43
N ALA A 113 5.68 -3.82 10.99
CA ALA A 113 5.09 -3.60 9.66
C ALA A 113 6.11 -3.00 8.70
N TYR A 114 6.17 -3.53 7.47
CA TYR A 114 7.07 -3.08 6.42
C TYR A 114 6.31 -2.73 5.14
N ALA A 115 6.88 -1.85 4.33
CA ALA A 115 6.30 -1.42 3.07
C ALA A 115 6.81 -2.26 1.90
N TYR A 116 5.91 -2.80 1.09
CA TYR A 116 6.23 -3.36 -0.23
C TYR A 116 5.99 -2.29 -1.31
N VAL A 117 7.07 -1.77 -1.90
CA VAL A 117 6.97 -0.66 -2.86
C VAL A 117 6.64 -1.20 -4.24
N MET A 118 5.42 -0.93 -4.71
CA MET A 118 4.96 -1.25 -6.06
C MET A 118 5.25 -0.09 -7.02
N ASN A 119 5.43 -0.43 -8.29
CA ASN A 119 5.52 0.59 -9.34
C ASN A 119 4.15 1.26 -9.57
N ARG A 120 4.17 2.43 -10.24
CA ARG A 120 2.97 3.24 -10.44
C ARG A 120 1.90 2.55 -11.31
N LYS A 121 2.32 1.82 -12.33
CA LYS A 121 1.42 1.12 -13.26
C LYS A 121 0.63 0.04 -12.52
N ASP A 122 1.29 -0.71 -11.65
CA ASP A 122 0.66 -1.80 -10.90
C ASP A 122 -0.14 -1.30 -9.68
N SER A 123 -0.03 -0.01 -9.37
CA SER A 123 -0.66 0.66 -8.21
C SER A 123 -1.87 1.53 -8.59
N ILE A 124 -2.53 1.21 -9.70
CA ILE A 124 -3.82 1.83 -10.04
C ILE A 124 -4.89 1.16 -9.19
N ASP A 125 -5.58 1.98 -8.43
CA ASP A 125 -6.74 1.64 -7.61
C ASP A 125 -7.96 2.28 -8.28
N ILE A 126 -9.03 1.52 -8.49
CA ILE A 126 -10.22 2.00 -9.21
C ILE A 126 -11.15 2.69 -8.22
N ASP A 127 -11.07 4.03 -8.18
CA ASP A 127 -12.00 4.89 -7.45
C ASP A 127 -13.07 5.47 -8.39
N ASP A 128 -12.72 5.75 -9.65
CA ASP A 128 -13.63 6.32 -10.64
C ASP A 128 -13.48 5.73 -12.06
N GLN A 129 -14.23 6.32 -13.01
CA GLN A 129 -14.24 5.87 -14.41
C GLN A 129 -12.89 6.11 -15.11
N VAL A 130 -12.15 7.17 -14.74
CA VAL A 130 -10.84 7.47 -15.33
C VAL A 130 -9.84 6.39 -14.92
N ASP A 131 -9.86 5.96 -13.66
CA ASP A 131 -9.02 4.86 -13.19
C ASP A 131 -9.35 3.55 -13.91
N PHE A 132 -10.64 3.26 -14.10
CA PHE A 132 -11.11 2.06 -14.81
C PHE A 132 -10.62 2.04 -16.26
N ASP A 133 -10.79 3.15 -16.98
CA ASP A 133 -10.36 3.28 -18.39
C ASP A 133 -8.85 3.11 -18.51
N LEU A 134 -8.08 3.73 -17.61
CA LEU A 134 -6.63 3.63 -17.58
C LEU A 134 -6.15 2.21 -17.26
N ALA A 135 -6.79 1.54 -16.30
CA ALA A 135 -6.51 0.14 -15.98
C ALA A 135 -6.77 -0.77 -17.19
N GLY A 136 -7.86 -0.54 -17.93
CA GLY A 136 -8.19 -1.25 -19.16
C GLY A 136 -7.11 -1.12 -20.24
N ILE A 137 -6.59 0.10 -20.46
CA ILE A 137 -5.49 0.35 -21.40
C ILE A 137 -4.25 -0.48 -21.01
N TYR A 138 -3.86 -0.44 -19.73
CA TYR A 138 -2.67 -1.14 -19.27
C TYR A 138 -2.80 -2.67 -19.28
N LEU A 139 -3.99 -3.19 -19.01
CA LEU A 139 -4.29 -4.62 -19.17
C LEU A 139 -4.20 -5.04 -20.63
N GLY A 140 -4.77 -4.25 -21.55
CA GLY A 140 -4.70 -4.52 -23.00
C GLY A 140 -3.27 -4.60 -23.54
N GLN A 141 -2.36 -3.79 -22.99
CA GLN A 141 -0.93 -3.85 -23.34
C GLN A 141 -0.23 -5.14 -22.87
N ARG A 142 -0.70 -5.76 -21.77
CA ARG A 142 -0.11 -7.01 -21.25
C ARG A 142 -0.52 -8.23 -22.09
N SER A 143 -1.68 -8.19 -22.74
CA SER A 143 -2.19 -9.31 -23.56
C SER A 143 -1.60 -9.36 -24.97
N GLN A 144 -0.82 -8.35 -25.38
CA GLN A 144 -0.17 -8.28 -26.70
C GLN A 144 1.33 -8.59 -26.66
N GLY A 145 1.87 -8.96 -25.48
CA GLY A 145 3.27 -9.34 -25.27
C GLY A 145 3.48 -10.83 -25.15
#